data_AF-A0A914NNG8-F1
#
_entry.id   AF-A0A914NNG8-F1
#
_cell.length_a   1.000
_cell.length_b   1.000
_cell.length_c   1.000
_cell.angle_alpha   90.00
_cell.angle_beta   90.00
_cell.angle_gamma   90.00
#
_symmetry.space_group_name_H-M   'P 1'
#
loop_
_entity.id
_entity.type
_entity.pdbx_description
1 polymer ?
#
loop_
_entity_poly.entity_id
_entity_poly.type
_entity_poly.pdbx_seq_one_letter_code
_entity_poly.pdbx_strand_id
1 'polypeptide(L)' 'MSYIISPAFKGLSCQVCGQQSHGRRFDVLCCLPCAAFFRRYNGLKTKRRCQRENKCEKLGI' A
#
# COMPACT_ATOMS: atom_id res chain seq x y z
N MET A 1 -6.54 2.74 16.86
CA MET A 1 -5.90 1.59 16.20
C MET A 1 -4.43 1.92 15.92
N SER A 2 -3.58 1.77 16.94
CA SER A 2 -2.13 1.95 16.82
C SER A 2 -1.51 0.65 16.29
N TYR A 3 -0.95 0.69 15.09
CA TYR A 3 -0.20 -0.45 14.57
C TYR A 3 1.18 -0.47 15.22
N ILE A 4 1.53 -1.57 15.89
CA ILE A 4 2.89 -1.78 16.40
C ILE A 4 3.80 -1.98 15.19
N ILE A 5 4.74 -1.06 15.00
CA ILE A 5 5.77 -1.17 13.97
C ILE A 5 6.93 -1.95 14.58
N SER A 6 7.27 -3.09 13.98
CA SER A 6 8.48 -3.80 14.36
C SER A 6 9.71 -2.91 14.13
N PRO A 7 10.67 -2.83 15.07
CA PRO A 7 11.86 -2.00 14.94
C PRO A 7 12.62 -2.23 13.63
N ALA A 8 12.59 -3.45 13.10
CA ALA A 8 13.22 -3.83 11.84
C ALA A 8 12.67 -3.07 10.61
N PHE A 9 11.48 -2.48 10.68
CA PHE A 9 10.86 -1.77 9.56
C PHE A 9 10.59 -0.28 9.83
N LYS A 10 11.02 0.24 10.98
CA LYS A 10 10.88 1.66 11.33
C LYS A 10 11.66 2.53 10.33
N GLY A 11 11.03 3.57 9.78
CA GLY A 11 11.66 4.46 8.80
C GLY A 11 11.69 3.95 7.36
N LEU A 12 11.30 2.70 7.11
CA LEU A 12 11.14 2.20 5.73
C LEU A 12 9.82 2.69 5.13
N SER A 13 9.84 3.13 3.88
CA SER A 13 8.67 3.62 3.16
C SER A 13 7.97 2.52 2.35
N CYS A 14 6.65 2.64 2.26
CA CYS A 14 5.79 1.84 1.40
C CYS A 14 6.07 2.18 -0.07
N GLN A 15 6.41 1.18 -0.89
CA GLN A 15 6.73 1.41 -2.32
C GLN A 15 5.50 1.85 -3.14
N VAL A 16 4.29 1.61 -2.63
CA VAL A 16 3.03 1.97 -3.29
C VAL A 16 2.65 3.43 -3.04
N CYS A 17 2.63 3.89 -1.78
CA CYS A 17 2.13 5.21 -1.40
C CYS A 17 3.14 6.12 -0.67
N GLY A 18 4.36 5.65 -0.40
CA GLY A 18 5.42 6.43 0.28
C GLY A 18 5.31 6.50 1.80
N GLN A 19 4.15 6.19 2.39
CA GLN A 19 3.92 6.19 3.84
C GLN A 19 4.72 5.12 4.59
N GLN A 20 4.80 5.20 5.93
CA GLN A 20 5.50 4.23 6.77
C GLN A 20 5.11 2.77 6.45
N SER A 21 6.10 1.95 6.13
CA SER A 21 5.96 0.52 5.89
C SER A 21 5.81 -0.23 7.21
N HIS A 22 5.01 -1.29 7.20
CA HIS A 22 4.82 -2.15 8.37
C HIS A 22 5.40 -3.56 8.15
N GLY A 23 6.29 -3.72 7.17
CA GLY A 23 6.88 -5.01 6.82
C GLY A 23 6.79 -5.34 5.33
N ARG A 24 7.34 -6.50 4.97
CA ARG A 24 7.24 -7.07 3.62
C ARG A 24 5.94 -7.88 3.50
N ARG A 25 5.13 -7.61 2.47
CA ARG A 25 3.93 -8.38 2.12
C ARG A 25 3.88 -8.53 0.60
N PHE A 26 3.59 -9.74 0.12
CA PHE A 26 3.64 -10.05 -1.31
C PHE A 26 5.00 -9.64 -1.91
N ASP A 27 6.08 -9.89 -1.17
CA ASP A 27 7.48 -9.55 -1.48
C ASP A 27 7.82 -8.08 -1.69
N VAL A 28 6.87 -7.17 -1.41
CA VAL A 28 7.06 -5.71 -1.50
C VAL A 28 7.01 -5.07 -0.11
N LEU A 29 7.85 -4.07 0.13
CA LEU A 29 7.76 -3.24 1.34
C LEU A 29 6.52 -2.35 1.26
N CYS A 30 5.54 -2.58 2.13
CA CYS A 30 4.28 -1.85 2.09
C CYS A 30 3.62 -1.63 3.46
N CYS A 31 2.78 -0.60 3.52
CA CYS A 31 1.91 -0.36 4.67
C CYS A 31 0.74 -1.36 4.71
N LEU A 32 0.08 -1.50 5.87
CA LEU A 32 -1.07 -2.40 6.03
C LEU A 32 -2.24 -2.07 5.09
N PRO A 33 -2.63 -0.79 4.90
CA PRO A 33 -3.72 -0.43 4.00
C PRO A 33 -3.46 -0.85 2.55
N CYS A 34 -2.26 -0.60 2.01
CA CYS A 34 -1.93 -0.98 0.63
C CYS A 34 -1.96 -2.49 0.42
N ALA A 35 -1.45 -3.28 1.37
CA ALA A 35 -1.55 -4.74 1.30
C ALA A 35 -2.99 -5.25 1.43
N ALA A 36 -3.80 -4.64 2.30
CA ALA A 36 -5.21 -4.99 2.43
C ALA A 36 -5.99 -4.67 1.15
N PHE A 37 -5.70 -3.52 0.53
CA PHE A 37 -6.24 -3.16 -0.78
C PHE A 37 -5.86 -4.20 -1.83
N PHE A 38 -4.57 -4.49 -1.98
CA PHE A 38 -4.09 -5.48 -2.95
C PHE A 38 -4.77 -6.83 -2.77
N ARG A 39 -4.82 -7.36 -1.53
CA ARG A 39 -5.48 -8.65 -1.24
C ARG A 39 -6.95 -8.67 -1.65
N ARG A 40 -7.69 -7.58 -1.45
CA ARG A 40 -9.12 -7.48 -1.83
C ARG A 40 -9.31 -7.44 -3.35
N TYR A 41 -8.37 -6.87 -4.08
CA TYR A 41 -8.50 -6.65 -5.52
C TYR A 41 -7.79 -7.69 -6.39
N ASN A 42 -6.78 -8.39 -5.88
CA ASN A 42 -5.98 -9.36 -6.64
C ASN A 42 -6.81 -10.52 -7.22
N GLY A 43 -7.91 -10.92 -6.56
CA GLY A 43 -8.80 -11.97 -7.03
C GLY A 43 -9.98 -11.49 -7.89
N LEU A 44 -10.15 -10.18 -8.08
CA LEU A 44 -11.28 -9.63 -8.85
C LEU A 44 -10.94 -9.64 -10.35
N LYS A 45 -11.83 -10.21 -11.17
CA LYS A 45 -11.74 -10.15 -12.64
C LYS A 45 -12.04 -8.74 -13.18
N THR A 46 -12.66 -7.88 -12.37
CA THR A 46 -13.10 -6.55 -12.78
C THR A 46 -12.01 -5.50 -12.53
N LYS A 47 -11.52 -4.87 -13.59
CA LYS A 47 -10.65 -3.70 -13.49
C LYS A 47 -11.48 -2.47 -13.17
N ARG A 48 -11.14 -1.74 -12.10
CA ARG A 48 -11.76 -0.44 -11.81
C ARG A 48 -11.31 0.57 -12.85
N ARG A 49 -12.27 1.33 -13.42
CA ARG A 49 -11.95 2.45 -14.31
C ARG A 49 -11.48 3.64 -13.46
N CYS A 50 -10.35 4.23 -13.83
CA CYS A 50 -9.90 5.47 -13.22
C CYS A 50 -10.85 6.62 -13.60
N GLN A 51 -11.30 7.39 -12.62
CA GLN A 51 -12.14 8.57 -12.84
C GLN A 51 -11.32 9.83 -13.17
N ARG A 52 -9.99 9.78 -13.04
CA ARG A 52 -9.06 10.90 -13.27
C ARG A 52 -8.17 10.68 -14.49
N GLU A 53 -8.67 10.02 -15.53
CA GLU A 53 -7.91 9.77 -16.78
C GLU A 53 -6.53 9.11 -16.55
N ASN A 54 -6.41 8.21 -15.57
CA ASN A 54 -5.16 7.59 -15.12
C ASN A 54 -4.08 8.55 -14.58
N LYS A 55 -4.40 9.82 -14.35
CA LYS A 55 -3.55 10.83 -13.69
C LYS A 55 -3.70 10.74 -12.17
N CYS A 56 -3.52 9.54 -11.62
CA CYS A 56 -3.56 9.32 -10.18
C CYS A 56 -2.19 9.65 -9.57
N GLU A 57 -2.17 10.55 -8.60
CA GLU A 57 -0.99 10.79 -7.78
C GLU A 57 -1.04 9.88 -6.55
N LYS A 58 0.14 9.44 -6.11
CA LYS A 58 0.26 8.83 -4.78
C LYS A 58 -0.10 9.94 -3.79
N LEU A 59 -0.96 9.67 -2.81
CA LEU A 59 -1.20 10.57 -1.67
C LEU A 59 0.10 10.66 -0.85
N GLY A 60 1.00 11.50 -1.34
CA GLY A 60 2.23 11.93 -0.71
C GLY A 60 1.99 13.33 -0.17
N ILE A 61 2.21 13.44 1.13
CA ILE A 61 2.48 14.63 1.94
C ILE A 61 3.16 15.74 1.13
#